data_AF-A0AB38PLL0-F1
#
_entry.id   AF-A0AB38PLL0-F1
#
_cell.length_a   1.000
_cell.length_b   1.000
_cell.length_c   1.000
_cell.angle_alpha   90.00
_cell.angle_beta   90.00
_cell.angle_gamma   90.00
#
_symmetry.space_group_name_H-M   'P 1'
#
loop_
_entity.id
_entity.type
_entity.pdbx_description
1 polymer ?
#
loop_
_entity_poly.entity_id
_entity_poly.type
_entity_poly.pdbx_seq_one_letter_code
_entity_poly.pdbx_strand_id
1 'polypeptide(L)'
;MDELYGIFHRDFFENTVIIDGIPLKVKPYLYKNSEKDNLPVDFERYCEKFVHVVTRTIKGGKYKTSGKIREFREGRANRVHWIRPILENKEDKRITYFQYIEDDGTLRDYYWYRGKQYVVIVEYIQPDYALITGFCVDCDNQPYYQNKYINREK
;
A
#
# COMPACT_ATOMS: atom_id res chain seq x y z
N MET A 1 13.10 2.74 11.98
CA MET A 1 11.64 2.62 11.77
C MET A 1 10.93 3.94 12.06
N ASP A 2 11.22 4.58 13.20
CA ASP A 2 10.61 5.86 13.57
C ASP A 2 10.79 6.97 12.52
N GLU A 3 11.95 7.07 11.89
CA GLU A 3 12.17 8.03 10.79
C GLU A 3 11.22 7.81 9.61
N LEU A 4 11.04 6.54 9.19
CA LEU A 4 10.11 6.18 8.12
C LEU A 4 8.66 6.45 8.53
N TYR A 5 8.34 6.19 9.79
CA TYR A 5 7.03 6.52 10.33
C TYR A 5 6.82 8.03 10.39
N GLY A 6 7.85 8.82 10.70
CA GLY A 6 7.79 10.28 10.66
C GLY A 6 7.51 10.82 9.26
N ILE A 7 8.12 10.25 8.22
CA ILE A 7 7.81 10.59 6.82
C ILE A 7 6.35 10.27 6.51
N PHE A 8 5.90 9.05 6.85
CA PHE A 8 4.51 8.65 6.65
C PHE A 8 3.55 9.57 7.42
N HIS A 9 3.88 9.88 8.67
CA HIS A 9 3.06 10.69 9.55
C HIS A 9 2.86 12.09 8.97
N ARG A 10 3.98 12.73 8.58
CA ARG A 10 4.00 14.02 7.91
C ARG A 10 3.15 14.00 6.64
N ASP A 11 3.26 12.97 5.81
CA ASP A 11 2.59 12.95 4.50
C ASP A 11 1.08 12.66 4.61
N PHE A 12 0.64 11.87 5.59
CA PHE A 12 -0.77 11.44 5.67
C PHE A 12 -1.59 12.12 6.78
N PHE A 13 -0.97 12.57 7.87
CA PHE A 13 -1.69 13.17 9.01
C PHE A 13 -1.45 14.68 9.15
N GLU A 14 -0.27 15.19 8.79
CA GLU A 14 0.03 16.63 8.87
C GLU A 14 -0.22 17.35 7.54
N ASN A 15 0.35 16.83 6.45
CA ASN A 15 0.31 17.42 5.11
C ASN A 15 -0.44 16.49 4.15
N THR A 16 -1.68 16.14 4.51
CA THR A 16 -2.54 15.17 3.83
C THR A 16 -2.36 15.15 2.32
N VAL A 17 -1.97 13.99 1.79
CA VAL A 17 -1.92 13.71 0.35
C VAL A 17 -3.26 14.04 -0.31
N ILE A 18 -3.20 14.76 -1.44
CA ILE A 18 -4.36 15.13 -2.26
C ILE A 18 -4.29 14.42 -3.62
N ILE A 19 -5.38 13.80 -4.04
CA ILE A 19 -5.51 13.14 -5.35
C ILE A 19 -6.65 13.82 -6.10
N ASP A 20 -6.38 14.44 -7.24
CA ASP A 20 -7.38 15.14 -8.06
C ASP A 20 -8.26 16.12 -7.25
N GLY A 21 -7.67 16.81 -6.26
CA GLY A 21 -8.36 17.74 -5.36
C GLY A 21 -9.06 17.10 -4.16
N ILE A 22 -9.09 15.76 -4.08
CA ILE A 22 -9.74 14.99 -3.01
C ILE A 22 -8.69 14.52 -1.99
N PRO A 23 -8.91 14.73 -0.67
CA PRO A 23 -7.95 14.29 0.33
C PRO A 23 -7.95 12.76 0.49
N LEU A 24 -6.76 12.21 0.75
CA LEU A 24 -6.60 10.82 1.16
C LEU A 24 -6.57 10.75 2.69
N LYS A 25 -7.51 10.01 3.29
CA LYS A 25 -7.63 9.82 4.73
C LYS A 25 -7.07 8.46 5.15
N VAL A 26 -6.10 8.50 6.05
CA VAL A 26 -5.62 7.32 6.78
C VAL A 26 -6.24 7.32 8.18
N LYS A 27 -6.88 6.22 8.56
CA LYS A 27 -7.39 6.07 9.93
C LYS A 27 -6.21 5.83 10.89
N PRO A 28 -6.13 6.54 12.03
CA PRO A 28 -5.00 6.44 12.97
C PRO A 28 -5.10 5.20 13.87
N TYR A 29 -5.66 4.09 13.38
CA TYR A 29 -5.73 2.85 14.16
C TYR A 29 -4.34 2.27 14.32
N LEU A 30 -3.96 1.99 15.56
CA LEU A 30 -2.72 1.27 15.86
C LEU A 30 -2.81 -0.17 15.36
N TYR A 31 -1.68 -0.69 14.92
CA TYR A 31 -1.55 -2.10 14.60
C TYR A 31 -1.60 -2.96 15.87
N LYS A 32 -2.24 -4.13 15.83
CA LYS A 32 -2.52 -4.96 17.02
C LYS A 32 -2.20 -6.45 16.84
N ASN A 33 -1.50 -6.81 15.77
CA ASN A 33 -1.32 -8.21 15.36
C ASN A 33 0.15 -8.64 15.37
N SER A 34 1.02 -7.98 16.15
CA SER A 34 2.46 -8.26 16.12
C SER A 34 2.79 -9.69 16.52
N GLU A 35 2.15 -10.21 17.57
CA GLU A 35 2.32 -11.61 17.98
C GLU A 35 1.90 -12.58 16.88
N LYS A 36 0.68 -12.42 16.34
CA LYS A 36 0.15 -13.24 15.25
C LYS A 36 1.07 -13.23 14.02
N ASP A 37 1.59 -12.06 13.68
CA ASP A 37 2.39 -11.87 12.48
C ASP A 37 3.89 -12.12 12.72
N ASN A 38 4.29 -12.52 13.94
CA ASN A 38 5.69 -12.70 14.34
C ASN A 38 6.57 -11.47 14.07
N LEU A 39 6.00 -10.29 14.29
CA LEU A 39 6.69 -9.00 14.21
C LEU A 39 7.09 -8.54 15.62
N PRO A 40 8.16 -7.72 15.75
CA PRO A 40 8.50 -7.10 17.01
C PRO A 40 7.30 -6.31 17.59
N VAL A 41 7.06 -6.44 18.90
CA VAL A 41 5.94 -5.78 19.59
C VAL A 41 5.90 -4.26 19.37
N ASP A 42 7.07 -3.63 19.14
CA ASP A 42 7.17 -2.21 18.85
C ASP A 42 6.42 -1.77 17.59
N PHE A 43 6.05 -2.69 16.68
CA PHE A 43 5.19 -2.38 15.54
C PHE A 43 3.78 -1.92 15.96
N GLU A 44 3.32 -2.26 17.16
CA GLU A 44 2.01 -1.83 17.70
C GLU A 44 1.96 -0.35 18.07
N ARG A 45 3.11 0.32 18.10
CA ARG A 45 3.20 1.78 18.27
C ARG A 45 2.86 2.54 16.98
N TYR A 46 2.88 1.87 15.83
CA TYR A 46 2.62 2.49 14.54
C TYR A 46 1.20 2.25 14.06
N CYS A 47 0.70 3.15 13.20
CA CYS A 47 -0.61 2.97 12.60
C CYS A 47 -0.63 1.77 11.64
N GLU A 48 -1.77 1.09 11.56
CA GLU A 48 -1.99 -0.13 10.80
C GLU A 48 -1.60 0.04 9.32
N LYS A 49 -1.97 1.16 8.70
CA LYS A 49 -1.66 1.40 7.29
C LYS A 49 -0.17 1.58 7.03
N PHE A 50 0.58 2.19 7.96
CA PHE A 50 2.03 2.24 7.85
C PHE A 50 2.63 0.84 7.94
N VAL A 51 2.18 0.02 8.90
CA VAL A 51 2.63 -1.38 9.02
C VAL A 51 2.31 -2.16 7.73
N HIS A 52 1.13 -1.95 7.14
CA HIS A 52 0.74 -2.57 5.88
C HIS A 52 1.60 -2.10 4.69
N VAL A 53 2.12 -0.87 4.71
CA VAL A 53 3.03 -0.36 3.68
C VAL A 53 4.39 -1.03 3.81
N VAL A 54 4.95 -1.19 5.01
CA VAL A 54 6.31 -1.71 5.21
C VAL A 54 6.40 -3.24 5.30
N THR A 55 5.26 -3.94 5.41
CA THR A 55 5.18 -5.40 5.47
C THR A 55 4.46 -6.00 4.27
N ARG A 56 4.75 -7.27 3.95
CA ARG A 56 4.04 -8.05 2.93
C ARG A 56 3.25 -9.16 3.61
N THR A 57 2.02 -9.39 3.16
CA THR A 57 1.26 -10.58 3.56
C THR A 57 1.88 -11.82 2.91
N ILE A 58 2.27 -12.80 3.74
CA ILE A 58 2.80 -14.10 3.33
C ILE A 58 2.00 -15.22 4.00
N LYS A 59 2.29 -16.46 3.61
CA LYS A 59 1.74 -17.64 4.26
C LYS A 59 2.54 -17.93 5.53
N GLY A 60 1.88 -18.07 6.67
CA GLY A 60 2.54 -18.25 7.98
C GLY A 60 3.09 -19.64 8.25
N GLY A 61 3.07 -20.54 7.27
CA GLY A 61 3.57 -21.89 7.45
C GLY A 61 3.64 -22.68 6.14
N LYS A 62 4.24 -23.87 6.23
CA LYS A 62 4.47 -24.73 5.05
C LYS A 62 3.17 -25.34 4.51
N TYR A 63 2.19 -25.62 5.37
CA TYR A 63 0.95 -26.34 5.01
C TYR A 63 -0.06 -25.47 4.29
N LYS A 64 -0.79 -26.00 3.29
CA LYS A 64 -1.80 -25.24 2.52
C LYS A 64 -2.87 -24.54 3.38
N THR A 65 -3.17 -25.09 4.55
CA THR A 65 -4.13 -24.54 5.53
C THR A 65 -3.56 -23.44 6.42
N SER A 66 -2.25 -23.17 6.36
CA SER A 66 -1.65 -22.11 7.16
C SER A 66 -2.24 -20.75 6.81
N GLY A 67 -2.58 -19.99 7.86
CA GLY A 67 -3.11 -18.65 7.73
C GLY A 67 -2.12 -17.67 7.09
N LYS A 68 -2.61 -16.45 6.84
CA LYS A 68 -1.79 -15.33 6.34
C LYS A 68 -1.19 -14.58 7.53
N ILE A 69 0.11 -14.30 7.45
CA ILE A 69 0.84 -13.43 8.38
C ILE A 69 1.48 -12.26 7.62
N ARG A 70 2.04 -11.28 8.33
CA ARG A 70 2.80 -10.17 7.75
C ARG A 70 4.28 -10.32 8.05
N GLU A 71 5.11 -10.13 7.04
CA GLU A 71 6.56 -10.15 7.18
C GLU A 71 7.13 -8.81 6.73
N PHE A 72 8.03 -8.24 7.53
CA PHE A 72 8.72 -7.00 7.20
C PHE A 72 9.50 -7.14 5.88
N ARG A 73 9.55 -6.06 5.10
CA ARG A 73 10.36 -5.99 3.88
C ARG A 73 11.05 -4.64 3.84
N GLU A 74 12.37 -4.66 3.99
CA GLU A 74 13.19 -3.46 3.88
C GLU A 74 12.96 -2.71 2.56
N GLY A 75 12.86 -3.45 1.43
CA GLY A 75 12.56 -2.84 0.14
C GLY A 75 11.23 -2.05 0.12
N ARG A 76 10.22 -2.47 0.88
CA ARG A 76 8.96 -1.72 0.99
C ARG A 76 9.14 -0.50 1.89
N ALA A 77 9.80 -0.71 3.03
CA ALA A 77 10.06 0.33 4.02
C ALA A 77 10.83 1.52 3.43
N ASN A 78 11.87 1.24 2.64
CA ASN A 78 12.69 2.27 2.00
C ASN A 78 11.94 3.07 0.93
N ARG A 79 10.72 2.67 0.54
CA ARG A 79 9.90 3.33 -0.48
C ARG A 79 8.69 4.08 0.08
N VAL A 80 8.54 4.16 1.40
CA VAL A 80 7.46 4.92 2.06
C VAL A 80 7.36 6.36 1.52
N HIS A 81 8.51 7.02 1.35
CA HIS A 81 8.61 8.38 0.83
C HIS A 81 8.20 8.53 -0.65
N TRP A 82 8.02 7.43 -1.40
CA TRP A 82 7.54 7.47 -2.78
C TRP A 82 6.03 7.54 -2.89
N ILE A 83 5.30 7.20 -1.83
CA ILE A 83 3.84 7.03 -1.91
C ILE A 83 3.16 8.35 -2.28
N ARG A 84 3.46 9.41 -1.54
CA ARG A 84 2.93 10.75 -1.82
C ARG A 84 3.19 11.22 -3.25
N PRO A 85 4.45 11.30 -3.74
CA PRO A 85 4.69 11.81 -5.09
C PRO A 85 4.09 10.92 -6.19
N ILE A 86 3.98 9.60 -5.98
CA ILE A 86 3.29 8.71 -6.94
C ILE A 86 1.80 9.04 -7.03
N LEU A 87 1.14 9.33 -5.90
CA LEU A 87 -0.28 9.65 -5.85
C LEU A 87 -0.58 11.07 -6.39
N GLU A 88 0.21 12.07 -5.99
CA GLU A 88 0.00 13.47 -6.38
C GLU A 88 0.39 13.75 -7.84
N ASN A 89 1.19 12.89 -8.48
CA ASN A 89 1.67 13.07 -9.85
C ASN A 89 1.17 11.96 -10.79
N LYS A 90 -0.13 11.61 -10.68
CA LYS A 90 -0.82 10.62 -11.51
C LYS A 90 -0.60 10.81 -13.02
N GLU A 91 -0.58 12.06 -13.47
CA GLU A 91 -0.44 12.44 -14.89
C GLU A 91 1.00 12.37 -15.40
N ASP A 92 2.00 12.12 -14.54
CA ASP A 92 3.36 11.89 -14.99
C ASP A 92 3.42 10.59 -15.81
N LYS A 93 3.95 10.67 -17.03
CA LYS A 93 4.08 9.53 -17.96
C LYS A 93 4.79 8.29 -17.40
N ARG A 94 5.54 8.43 -16.30
CA ARG A 94 6.21 7.33 -15.59
C ARG A 94 5.27 6.53 -14.70
N ILE A 95 4.13 7.10 -14.34
CA ILE A 95 3.08 6.49 -13.53
C ILE A 95 2.02 5.93 -14.47
N THR A 96 1.82 4.61 -14.39
CA THR A 96 0.71 3.95 -15.06
C THR A 96 -0.46 3.89 -14.10
N TYR A 97 -1.44 4.77 -14.30
CA TYR A 97 -2.70 4.77 -13.57
C TYR A 97 -3.73 3.85 -14.24
N PHE A 98 -4.47 3.09 -13.45
CA PHE A 98 -5.64 2.31 -13.91
C PHE A 98 -6.57 1.98 -12.75
N GLN A 99 -7.83 1.70 -13.06
CA GLN A 99 -8.81 1.22 -12.09
C GLN A 99 -9.13 -0.26 -12.32
N TYR A 100 -9.41 -1.00 -11.27
CA TYR A 100 -9.73 -2.43 -11.36
C TYR A 100 -10.75 -2.82 -10.29
N ILE A 101 -11.77 -3.60 -10.68
CA ILE A 101 -12.75 -4.18 -9.77
C ILE A 101 -12.17 -5.44 -9.14
N GLU A 102 -11.93 -5.42 -7.84
CA GLU A 102 -11.49 -6.58 -7.06
C GLU A 102 -12.54 -7.69 -7.02
N ASP A 103 -12.14 -8.90 -6.62
CA ASP A 103 -13.04 -10.08 -6.59
C ASP A 103 -14.27 -9.89 -5.68
N ASP A 104 -14.19 -8.96 -4.72
CA ASP A 104 -15.29 -8.57 -3.81
C ASP A 104 -16.19 -7.46 -4.37
N GLY A 105 -15.96 -7.03 -5.62
CA GLY A 105 -16.69 -5.94 -6.28
C GLY A 105 -16.16 -4.54 -5.97
N THR A 106 -15.13 -4.41 -5.13
CA THR A 106 -14.57 -3.11 -4.77
C THR A 106 -13.74 -2.52 -5.90
N LEU A 107 -14.04 -1.29 -6.30
CA LEU A 107 -13.24 -0.55 -7.28
C LEU A 107 -12.01 0.04 -6.62
N ARG A 108 -10.82 -0.27 -7.12
CA ARG A 108 -9.55 0.30 -6.63
C ARG A 108 -8.78 1.02 -7.71
N ASP A 109 -8.10 2.07 -7.30
CA ASP A 109 -7.21 2.86 -8.13
C ASP A 109 -5.77 2.42 -7.90
N TYR A 110 -5.08 2.08 -8.99
CA TYR A 110 -3.71 1.60 -9.00
C TYR A 110 -2.79 2.65 -9.63
N TYR A 111 -1.75 3.04 -8.90
CA TYR A 111 -0.74 4.01 -9.33
C TYR A 111 0.60 3.29 -9.44
N TRP A 112 0.91 2.80 -10.64
CA TRP A 112 2.06 1.92 -10.85
C TRP A 112 3.26 2.67 -11.45
N TYR A 113 4.29 2.91 -10.62
CA TYR A 113 5.59 3.37 -11.10
C TYR A 113 6.43 2.19 -11.62
N ARG A 114 6.15 1.79 -12.87
CA ARG A 114 6.72 0.57 -13.48
C ARG A 114 8.25 0.54 -13.47
N GLY A 115 8.89 1.66 -13.83
CA GLY A 115 10.35 1.77 -13.87
C GLY A 115 11.05 1.66 -12.50
N LYS A 116 10.29 1.78 -11.40
CA LYS A 116 10.80 1.61 -10.03
C LYS A 116 10.19 0.40 -9.31
N GLN A 117 9.42 -0.41 -10.03
CA GLN A 117 8.83 -1.64 -9.51
C GLN A 117 8.04 -1.38 -8.21
N TYR A 118 7.22 -0.33 -8.21
CA TYR A 118 6.40 0.01 -7.04
C TYR A 118 5.01 0.46 -7.47
N VAL A 119 3.99 -0.03 -6.78
CA VAL A 119 2.59 0.32 -7.04
C VAL A 119 1.91 0.78 -5.75
N VAL A 120 1.17 1.87 -5.81
CA VAL A 120 0.33 2.33 -4.70
C VAL A 120 -1.12 2.05 -5.04
N ILE A 121 -1.88 1.55 -4.07
CA ILE A 121 -3.28 1.19 -4.25
C ILE A 121 -4.11 2.01 -3.26
N VAL A 122 -5.10 2.71 -3.78
CA VAL A 122 -6.07 3.49 -3.00
C VAL A 122 -7.47 3.11 -3.43
N GLU A 123 -8.44 3.45 -2.60
CA GLU A 123 -9.85 3.20 -2.83
C GLU A 123 -10.61 4.49 -2.58
N TYR A 124 -11.50 4.87 -3.48
CA TYR A 124 -12.36 6.02 -3.27
C TYR A 124 -13.60 5.58 -2.48
N ILE A 125 -13.71 6.09 -1.25
CA ILE A 125 -14.84 5.84 -0.35
C ILE A 125 -15.47 7.20 -0.07
N GLN A 126 -16.53 7.53 -0.82
CA GLN A 126 -17.12 8.86 -0.82
C GLN A 126 -17.27 9.42 0.61
N PRO A 127 -16.76 10.63 0.88
CA PRO A 127 -16.20 11.61 -0.07
C PRO A 127 -14.67 11.57 -0.24
N ASP A 128 -13.95 10.64 0.38
CA ASP A 128 -12.50 10.69 0.51
C ASP A 128 -11.80 9.49 -0.16
N TYR A 129 -10.50 9.64 -0.44
CA TYR A 129 -9.65 8.48 -0.75
C TYR A 129 -9.18 7.78 0.52
N ALA A 130 -9.02 6.47 0.48
CA ALA A 130 -8.43 5.65 1.53
C ALA A 130 -7.18 4.94 1.01
N LEU A 131 -6.09 4.99 1.77
CA LEU A 131 -4.89 4.21 1.46
C LEU A 131 -5.15 2.73 1.74
N ILE A 132 -5.04 1.89 0.70
CA ILE A 132 -5.09 0.44 0.88
C ILE A 132 -3.71 -0.05 1.29
N THR A 133 -2.68 0.18 0.47
CA THR A 133 -1.26 -0.13 0.74
C THR A 133 -0.38 0.30 -0.45
N GLY A 134 0.95 0.13 -0.35
CA GLY A 134 1.88 0.21 -1.47
C GLY A 134 2.74 -1.06 -1.58
N PHE A 135 3.03 -1.55 -2.78
CA PHE A 135 3.75 -2.80 -3.03
C PHE A 135 4.99 -2.65 -3.90
N CYS A 136 6.07 -3.35 -3.52
CA CYS A 136 7.14 -3.67 -4.46
C CYS A 136 6.64 -4.72 -5.45
N VAL A 137 6.92 -4.48 -6.74
CA VAL A 137 6.57 -5.36 -7.84
C VAL A 137 7.80 -6.17 -8.25
N ASP A 138 7.87 -7.42 -7.80
CA ASP A 138 8.96 -8.35 -8.07
C ASP A 138 8.55 -9.41 -9.10
N CYS A 139 9.45 -10.33 -9.45
CA CYS A 139 9.16 -11.37 -10.43
C CYS A 139 7.98 -12.27 -10.03
N ASP A 140 7.71 -12.41 -8.72
CA ASP A 140 6.66 -13.29 -8.21
C ASP A 140 5.27 -12.67 -8.37
N ASN A 141 5.14 -11.34 -8.21
CA ASN A 141 3.86 -10.65 -8.26
C ASN A 141 3.67 -9.74 -9.49
N GLN A 142 4.68 -9.53 -10.32
CA GLN A 142 4.57 -8.77 -11.56
C GLN A 142 3.47 -9.32 -12.49
N PRO A 143 3.35 -10.64 -12.73
CA PRO A 143 2.28 -11.18 -13.57
C PRO A 143 0.88 -10.83 -13.02
N TYR A 144 0.73 -10.79 -11.69
CA TYR A 144 -0.53 -10.45 -11.04
C TYR A 144 -0.94 -9.00 -11.32
N TYR A 145 -0.05 -8.02 -11.13
CA TYR A 145 -0.36 -6.62 -11.43
C TYR A 145 -0.50 -6.35 -12.93
N GLN A 146 0.27 -7.06 -13.77
CA GLN A 146 0.13 -6.96 -15.22
C GLN A 146 -1.23 -7.48 -15.68
N ASN A 147 -1.72 -8.58 -15.10
CA ASN A 147 -3.04 -9.11 -15.41
C ASN A 147 -4.16 -8.13 -15.02
N LYS A 148 -4.07 -7.49 -13.84
CA LYS A 148 -5.02 -6.45 -13.44
C LYS A 148 -5.00 -5.25 -14.39
N TYR A 149 -3.82 -4.81 -14.82
CA TYR A 149 -3.71 -3.72 -15.81
C TYR A 149 -4.35 -4.09 -17.15
N ILE A 150 -4.19 -5.33 -17.62
CA ILE A 150 -4.81 -5.80 -18.87
C ILE A 150 -6.34 -5.83 -18.76
N ASN A 151 -6.85 -6.30 -17.62
CA ASN A 151 -8.29 -6.42 -17.33
C ASN A 151 -8.85 -5.23 -16.54
N ARG A 152 -8.24 -4.06 -16.69
CA ARG A 152 -8.67 -2.82 -16.02
C ARG A 152 -10.06 -2.38 -16.50
N GLU A 153 -10.72 -1.56 -15.69
CA GLU A 153 -11.92 -0.85 -16.11
C GLU A 153 -11.62 0.04 -17.33
N LYS A 154 -12.54 0.04 -18.29
CA LYS A 154 -12.41 0.75 -19.57
C LYS A 154 -12.88 2.18 -19.49
#